data_AF-A0A2V8VBS7-F1
#
_entry.id   AF-A0A2V8VBS7-F1
#
_cell.length_a   1.000
_cell.length_b   1.000
_cell.length_c   1.000
_cell.angle_alpha   90.00
_cell.angle_beta   90.00
_cell.angle_gamma   90.00
#
_symmetry.space_group_name_H-M   'P 1'
#
loop_
_entity.id
_entity.type
_entity.pdbx_description
1 polymer ?
#
loop_
_entity_poly.entity_id
_entity_poly.type
_entity_poly.pdbx_seq_one_letter_code
_entity_poly.pdbx_strand_id
1 'polypeptide(L)'
;MNRRYTWVQRWIMYCSQCRVEYRDGFTECSDCHVRLLTGACPPDPQDRSDPALELVVVLETSDRVQLAMAKGLLEDKGIPLFVLGQIATLVQDVDGFLRKWVRLQVPRDREAEARELLEQLLQPVLQDAADAEA
;
A
#
# COMPACT_ATOMS: atom_id res chain seq x y z
N MET A 1 -31.49 -22.91 0.23
CA MET A 1 -30.04 -22.92 0.50
C MET A 1 -29.36 -21.96 -0.46
N ASN A 2 -29.26 -20.66 -0.14
CA ASN A 2 -28.52 -19.70 -0.99
C ASN A 2 -28.08 -18.50 -0.14
N ARG A 3 -26.90 -18.61 0.48
CA ARG A 3 -26.25 -17.55 1.26
C ARG A 3 -25.62 -16.54 0.30
N ARG A 4 -26.40 -15.54 -0.11
CA ARG A 4 -25.90 -14.31 -0.72
C ARG A 4 -25.59 -13.32 0.39
N TYR A 5 -24.30 -13.07 0.60
CA TYR A 5 -23.76 -12.14 1.58
C TYR A 5 -24.10 -10.69 1.20
N THR A 6 -25.23 -10.17 1.68
CA THR A 6 -25.57 -8.74 1.61
C THR A 6 -25.07 -8.04 2.87
N TRP A 7 -23.89 -7.43 2.75
CA TRP A 7 -23.21 -6.58 3.73
C TRP A 7 -23.91 -5.24 3.97
N VAL A 8 -25.22 -5.24 4.22
CA VAL A 8 -25.99 -4.00 4.32
C VAL A 8 -26.84 -4.07 5.58
N GLN A 9 -26.54 -3.15 6.51
CA GLN A 9 -27.24 -2.87 7.77
C GLN A 9 -26.81 -3.72 8.97
N ARG A 10 -25.55 -3.54 9.40
CA ARG A 10 -25.22 -3.76 10.81
C ARG A 10 -25.68 -2.50 11.56
N TRP A 11 -26.77 -2.61 12.31
CA TRP A 11 -27.18 -1.56 13.25
C TRP A 11 -26.06 -1.40 14.27
N ILE A 12 -25.34 -0.29 14.18
CA ILE A 12 -24.22 0.06 15.06
C ILE A 12 -24.75 1.12 16.03
N MET A 13 -24.31 1.03 17.28
CA MET A 13 -24.50 2.07 18.28
C MET A 13 -23.19 2.84 18.36
N TYR A 14 -23.18 4.16 18.41
CA TYR A 14 -21.94 4.93 18.49
C TYR A 14 -22.03 6.04 19.53
N CYS A 15 -20.88 6.38 20.12
CA CYS A 15 -20.80 7.45 21.11
C CYS A 15 -20.69 8.82 20.42
N SER A 16 -21.52 9.78 20.81
CA SER A 16 -21.47 11.15 20.27
C SER A 16 -20.22 11.95 20.67
N GLN A 17 -19.52 11.53 21.72
CA GLN A 17 -18.34 12.22 22.26
C GLN A 17 -17.04 11.65 21.70
N CYS A 18 -16.82 10.34 21.87
CA CYS A 18 -15.58 9.68 21.44
C CYS A 18 -15.67 8.99 20.07
N ARG A 19 -16.87 8.92 19.46
CA ARG A 19 -17.12 8.24 18.17
C ARG A 19 -16.81 6.74 18.13
N VAL A 20 -16.61 6.10 19.28
CA VAL A 20 -16.44 4.65 19.37
C VAL A 20 -17.72 3.93 18.94
N GLU A 21 -17.56 2.91 18.10
CA GLU A 21 -18.62 2.04 17.62
C GLU A 21 -18.83 0.82 18.54
N TYR A 22 -20.10 0.50 18.76
CA TYR A 22 -20.58 -0.61 19.57
C TYR A 22 -21.50 -1.49 18.75
N ARG A 23 -21.62 -2.74 19.18
CA ARG A 23 -22.62 -3.67 18.66
C ARG A 23 -24.02 -3.20 19.09
N ASP A 24 -25.03 -3.69 18.39
CA ASP A 24 -26.42 -3.48 18.79
C ASP A 24 -26.69 -3.99 20.22
N GLY A 25 -27.60 -3.34 20.93
CA GLY A 25 -27.97 -3.66 22.31
C GLY A 25 -27.19 -2.92 23.40
N PHE A 26 -26.11 -2.22 23.07
CA PHE A 26 -25.41 -1.33 24.01
C PHE A 26 -26.09 0.04 24.05
N THR A 27 -26.35 0.55 25.27
CA THR A 27 -27.04 1.84 25.46
C THR A 27 -26.16 2.94 26.03
N GLU A 28 -24.99 2.60 26.59
CA GLU A 28 -24.08 3.52 27.26
C GLU A 28 -22.63 3.27 26.84
N CYS A 29 -21.86 4.35 26.64
CA CYS A 29 -20.43 4.28 26.36
C CYS A 29 -19.63 3.98 27.63
N SER A 30 -18.70 3.03 27.56
CA SER A 30 -17.82 2.63 28.68
C SER A 30 -16.90 3.75 29.18
N ASP A 31 -16.48 4.64 28.28
CA ASP A 31 -15.47 5.65 28.58
C ASP A 31 -16.09 7.03 28.87
N CYS A 32 -17.12 7.39 28.11
CA CYS A 32 -17.78 8.68 28.23
C CYS A 32 -19.03 8.66 29.12
N HIS A 33 -19.57 7.47 29.44
CA HIS A 33 -20.82 7.31 30.21
C HIS A 33 -22.02 8.10 29.66
N VAL A 34 -22.04 8.34 28.35
CA VAL A 34 -23.16 8.98 27.64
C VAL A 34 -23.98 7.95 26.87
N ARG A 35 -25.24 8.30 26.59
CA ARG A 35 -26.15 7.46 25.81
C ARG A 35 -25.63 7.29 24.38
N LEU A 36 -25.59 6.05 23.91
CA LEU A 36 -25.19 5.73 22.55
C LEU A 36 -26.30 6.09 21.56
N LEU A 37 -25.89 6.61 20.40
CA LEU A 37 -26.75 6.93 19.29
C LEU A 37 -26.80 5.77 18.31
N THR A 38 -27.95 5.57 17.71
CA THR A 38 -28.19 4.48 16.78
C THR A 38 -27.90 4.93 15.35
N GLY A 39 -27.08 4.18 14.61
CA GLY A 39 -26.77 4.46 13.21
C GLY A 39 -25.29 4.25 12.87
N ALA A 40 -24.91 4.63 11.65
CA ALA A 40 -23.49 4.69 11.28
C ALA A 40 -22.86 5.92 11.95
N CYS A 41 -21.71 5.73 12.60
CA CYS A 41 -20.91 6.87 13.03
C CYS A 41 -20.54 7.70 11.78
N PRO A 42 -20.64 9.03 11.81
CA PRO A 42 -20.13 9.84 10.71
C PRO A 42 -18.65 9.48 10.49
N PRO A 43 -18.23 9.23 9.22
CA PRO A 43 -16.86 8.89 8.93
C PRO A 43 -15.94 10.00 9.41
N ASP A 44 -14.76 9.65 9.91
CA ASP A 44 -13.77 10.66 10.23
C ASP A 44 -13.41 11.43 8.95
N PRO A 45 -13.34 12.78 8.98
CA PRO A 45 -12.77 13.53 7.86
C PRO A 45 -11.39 13.02 7.40
N GLN A 46 -10.63 12.40 8.31
CA GLN A 46 -9.34 11.74 8.05
C GLN A 46 -9.47 10.36 7.39
N ASP A 47 -10.63 9.69 7.46
CA ASP A 47 -10.90 8.41 6.79
C ASP A 47 -11.23 8.59 5.30
N ARG A 48 -11.25 9.84 4.79
CA ARG A 48 -11.14 10.04 3.36
C ARG A 48 -9.78 9.50 2.94
N SER A 49 -9.78 8.34 2.25
CA SER A 49 -8.63 7.94 1.44
C SER A 49 -8.28 9.11 0.55
N ASP A 50 -7.23 9.84 0.93
CA ASP A 50 -6.71 10.92 0.12
C ASP A 50 -6.29 10.29 -1.21
N PRO A 51 -6.86 10.71 -2.35
CA PRO A 51 -6.42 10.22 -3.66
C PRO A 51 -4.91 10.45 -3.89
N ALA A 52 -4.30 11.42 -3.19
CA ALA A 52 -2.85 11.64 -3.20
C ALA A 52 -2.07 10.55 -2.45
N LEU A 53 -2.72 9.76 -1.60
CA LEU A 53 -2.15 8.57 -0.94
C LEU A 53 -2.40 7.29 -1.73
N GLU A 54 -2.98 7.37 -2.93
CA GLU A 54 -3.12 6.21 -3.80
C GLU A 54 -1.73 5.77 -4.29
N LEU A 55 -1.31 4.58 -3.87
CA LEU A 55 -0.04 3.98 -4.26
C LEU A 55 -0.24 3.11 -5.50
N VAL A 56 0.61 3.31 -6.51
CA VAL A 56 0.62 2.54 -7.76
C VAL A 56 1.92 1.76 -7.92
N VAL A 57 1.82 0.55 -8.46
CA VAL A 57 2.99 -0.33 -8.70
C VAL A 57 3.70 0.11 -9.98
N VAL A 58 4.96 0.50 -9.85
CA VAL A 58 5.81 0.91 -10.99
C VAL A 58 6.83 -0.15 -11.40
N LEU A 59 7.20 -1.04 -10.48
CA LEU A 59 8.09 -2.17 -10.76
C LEU A 59 7.66 -3.39 -9.95
N GLU A 60 7.62 -4.55 -10.60
CA GLU A 60 7.45 -5.85 -9.97
C GLU A 60 8.65 -6.74 -10.36
N THR A 61 9.43 -7.18 -9.37
CA THR A 61 10.65 -7.96 -9.62
C THR A 61 10.99 -8.91 -8.48
N SER A 62 11.63 -10.03 -8.81
CA SER A 62 12.28 -10.92 -7.85
C SER A 62 13.79 -10.72 -7.76
N ASP A 63 14.37 -9.91 -8.66
CA ASP A 63 15.79 -9.61 -8.68
C ASP A 63 16.14 -8.54 -7.64
N ARG A 64 17.02 -8.92 -6.70
CA ARG A 64 17.47 -8.04 -5.62
C ARG A 64 18.35 -6.90 -6.12
N VAL A 65 19.12 -7.12 -7.18
CA VAL A 65 20.00 -6.09 -7.76
C VAL A 65 19.15 -5.03 -8.43
N GLN A 66 18.22 -5.45 -9.29
CA GLN A 66 17.27 -4.57 -9.96
C GLN A 66 16.42 -3.79 -8.95
N LEU A 67 15.93 -4.44 -7.89
CA LEU A 67 15.18 -3.77 -6.82
C LEU A 67 16.02 -2.69 -6.11
N ALA A 68 17.27 -3.01 -5.75
CA ALA A 68 18.15 -2.08 -5.06
C ALA A 68 18.50 -0.86 -5.93
N MET A 69 18.75 -1.09 -7.22
CA MET A 69 19.02 -0.04 -8.20
C MET A 69 17.80 0.87 -8.41
N ALA A 70 16.62 0.28 -8.62
CA ALA A 70 15.36 1.01 -8.76
C ALA A 70 15.04 1.85 -7.52
N LYS A 71 15.20 1.26 -6.33
CA LYS A 71 15.00 1.95 -5.05
C LYS A 71 15.95 3.15 -4.92
N GLY A 72 17.25 2.94 -5.15
CA GLY A 72 18.24 4.00 -5.05
C GLY A 72 17.97 5.16 -6.03
N LEU A 73 17.56 4.85 -7.26
CA LEU A 73 17.24 5.86 -8.26
C LEU A 73 16.05 6.73 -7.86
N LEU A 74 14.97 6.12 -7.37
CA LEU A 74 13.79 6.88 -6.93
C LEU A 74 14.06 7.69 -5.66
N GLU A 75 14.86 7.15 -4.73
CA GLU A 75 15.28 7.88 -3.52
C GLU A 75 16.16 9.09 -3.85
N ASP A 76 17.10 8.97 -4.81
CA ASP A 76 17.94 10.08 -5.27
C ASP A 76 17.12 11.23 -5.87
N LYS A 77 16.05 10.90 -6.60
CA LYS A 77 15.11 11.89 -7.17
C LYS A 77 14.08 12.41 -6.16
N GLY A 78 14.13 11.95 -4.91
CA GLY A 78 13.21 12.37 -3.86
C GLY A 78 11.77 11.89 -4.08
N ILE A 79 11.56 10.81 -4.84
CA ILE A 79 10.26 10.22 -5.07
C ILE A 79 9.93 9.28 -3.90
N PRO A 80 8.84 9.54 -3.14
CA PRO A 80 8.42 8.63 -2.07
C PRO A 80 8.11 7.25 -2.63
N LEU A 81 8.62 6.20 -1.98
CA LEU A 81 8.40 4.83 -2.42
C LEU A 81 8.02 3.91 -1.26
N PHE A 82 7.23 2.89 -1.57
CA PHE A 82 6.86 1.82 -0.66
C PHE A 82 7.16 0.47 -1.30
N VAL A 83 7.85 -0.40 -0.57
CA VAL A 83 8.24 -1.72 -1.08
C VAL A 83 7.39 -2.80 -0.41
N LEU A 84 6.53 -3.45 -1.18
CA LEU A 84 5.65 -4.52 -0.71
C LEU A 84 6.29 -5.88 -1.01
N GLY A 85 6.25 -6.79 -0.02
CA GLY A 85 6.76 -8.17 -0.16
C GLY A 85 8.18 -8.41 0.35
N GLN A 86 8.84 -7.42 0.96
CA GLN A 86 10.20 -7.57 1.50
C GLN A 86 10.33 -8.57 2.66
N ILE A 87 9.25 -8.89 3.37
CA ILE A 87 9.27 -9.79 4.55
C ILE A 87 9.76 -11.21 4.20
N ALA A 88 9.56 -11.67 2.96
CA ALA A 88 10.08 -12.96 2.47
C ALA A 88 11.61 -13.00 2.29
N THR A 89 12.32 -11.89 2.53
CA THR A 89 13.77 -11.75 2.30
C THR A 89 14.60 -12.02 3.57
N LEU A 90 14.01 -11.91 4.76
CA LEU A 90 14.70 -11.97 6.06
C LEU A 90 14.80 -13.39 6.63
N VAL A 91 13.99 -14.33 6.16
CA VAL A 91 14.01 -15.73 6.60
C VAL A 91 14.61 -16.56 5.47
N GLN A 92 15.78 -17.14 5.72
CA GLN A 92 16.55 -17.90 4.71
C GLN A 92 15.89 -19.25 4.37
N ASP A 93 15.05 -19.76 5.28
CA ASP A 93 14.45 -21.11 5.26
C ASP A 93 13.04 -21.14 4.64
N VAL A 94 12.63 -20.05 4.00
CA VAL A 94 11.37 -19.99 3.27
C VAL A 94 11.62 -20.49 1.85
N ASP A 95 10.76 -21.40 1.42
CA ASP A 95 10.72 -21.96 0.07
C ASP A 95 11.02 -20.89 -0.98
N GLY A 96 11.94 -21.14 -1.93
CA GLY A 96 12.37 -20.13 -2.92
C GLY A 96 11.20 -19.59 -3.75
N PHE A 97 10.12 -20.38 -3.82
CA PHE A 97 8.81 -20.05 -4.40
C PHE A 97 7.99 -19.03 -3.61
N LEU A 98 8.36 -18.64 -2.39
CA LEU A 98 7.72 -17.57 -1.60
C LEU A 98 8.52 -16.26 -1.62
N ARG A 99 9.73 -16.24 -2.20
CA ARG A 99 10.55 -15.03 -2.44
C ARG A 99 9.96 -14.10 -3.53
N LYS A 100 8.66 -14.22 -3.79
CA LYS A 100 8.25 -14.47 -5.18
C LYS A 100 8.20 -13.24 -6.06
N TRP A 101 7.72 -12.11 -5.56
CA TRP A 101 7.65 -10.86 -6.31
C TRP A 101 7.63 -9.71 -5.32
N VAL A 102 8.62 -8.83 -5.43
CA VAL A 102 8.65 -7.57 -4.69
C VAL A 102 8.04 -6.50 -5.58
N ARG A 103 7.11 -5.73 -5.02
CA ARG A 103 6.43 -4.63 -5.73
C ARG A 103 6.90 -3.30 -5.18
N LEU A 104 7.48 -2.48 -6.06
CA LEU A 104 7.84 -1.11 -5.79
C LEU A 104 6.66 -0.22 -6.14
N GLN A 105 6.19 0.55 -5.16
CA GLN A 105 5.03 1.43 -5.31
C GLN A 105 5.44 2.88 -5.08
N VAL A 106 4.79 3.80 -5.79
CA VAL A 106 4.95 5.25 -5.64
C VAL A 106 3.58 5.91 -5.56
N PRO A 107 3.47 7.13 -5.00
CA PRO A 107 2.28 7.96 -5.13
C PRO A 107 1.85 8.13 -6.59
N ARG A 108 0.54 8.06 -6.85
CA ARG A 108 -0.04 8.11 -8.20
C ARG A 108 0.31 9.39 -8.97
N ASP A 109 0.50 10.52 -8.28
CA ASP A 109 0.94 11.79 -8.87
C ASP A 109 2.37 11.74 -9.44
N ARG A 110 3.19 10.81 -8.97
CA ARG A 110 4.59 10.61 -9.41
C ARG A 110 4.80 9.38 -10.27
N GLU A 111 3.72 8.72 -10.71
CA GLU A 111 3.79 7.49 -11.50
C GLU A 111 4.60 7.67 -12.79
N ALA A 112 4.27 8.69 -13.58
CA ALA A 112 4.87 8.91 -14.89
C ALA A 112 6.38 9.17 -14.79
N GLU A 113 6.78 10.03 -13.85
CA GLU A 113 8.18 10.33 -13.57
C GLU A 113 8.94 9.08 -13.11
N ALA A 114 8.37 8.30 -12.19
CA ALA A 114 8.98 7.07 -11.72
C ALA A 114 9.14 6.02 -12.83
N ARG A 115 8.14 5.88 -13.71
CA ARG A 115 8.21 4.95 -14.86
C ARG A 115 9.32 5.33 -15.82
N GLU A 116 9.43 6.60 -16.19
CA GLU A 116 10.47 7.09 -17.10
C GLU A 116 11.88 6.83 -16.56
N LEU A 117 12.10 7.09 -15.27
CA LEU A 117 13.37 6.82 -14.59
C LEU A 117 13.71 5.32 -14.60
N LEU A 118 12.71 4.47 -14.33
CA LEU A 118 12.90 3.02 -14.31
C LEU A 118 13.15 2.45 -15.71
N GLU A 119 12.51 2.98 -16.75
CA GLU A 119 12.76 2.57 -18.13
C GLU A 119 14.21 2.83 -18.55
N GLN A 120 14.77 4.00 -18.20
CA GLN A 120 16.18 4.32 -18.45
C GLN A 120 17.14 3.35 -17.75
N LEU A 121 16.76 2.87 -16.55
CA LEU A 121 17.54 1.92 -15.76
C LEU A 121 17.44 0.47 -16.28
N LEU A 122 16.30 0.11 -16.87
CA LEU A 122 16.00 -1.24 -17.37
C LEU A 122 16.41 -1.46 -18.83
N GLN A 123 16.74 -0.38 -19.54
CA GLN A 123 17.32 -0.46 -20.88
C GLN A 123 18.63 -1.27 -20.80
N PRO A 124 18.79 -2.36 -21.58
CA PRO A 124 20.03 -3.13 -21.55
C PRO A 124 21.19 -2.24 -22.00
N VAL A 125 22.19 -2.05 -21.13
CA VAL A 125 23.47 -1.44 -21.50
C VAL A 125 24.18 -2.42 -22.44
N LEU A 126 23.85 -2.37 -23.73
CA LEU A 126 24.60 -2.98 -24.82
C LEU A 126 25.52 -1.94 -25.49
N GLN A 127 26.15 -1.06 -24.69
CA GLN A 127 26.91 0.07 -25.24
C GLN A 127 28.34 0.25 -24.71
N ASP A 128 28.90 -0.77 -24.03
CA ASP A 128 30.32 -0.73 -23.61
C ASP A 128 31.25 -1.68 -24.39
N ALA A 129 30.76 -2.36 -25.44
CA ALA A 129 31.57 -3.33 -26.21
C ALA A 129 32.09 -2.82 -27.57
N ALA A 130 31.77 -1.58 -27.97
CA ALA A 130 32.12 -1.07 -29.31
C ALA A 130 33.38 -0.18 -29.39
N ASP A 131 33.95 0.25 -28.26
CA ASP A 131 35.06 1.23 -28.25
C ASP A 131 36.44 0.62 -27.93
N ALA A 132 36.62 -0.69 -28.07
CA ALA A 132 37.91 -1.37 -27.82
C ALA A 132 38.72 -1.74 -29.08
N GLU A 133 38.29 -1.36 -30.28
CA GLU A 133 39.07 -1.53 -31.52
C GLU A 133 39.06 -0.25 -32.36
N ALA A 134 39.98 0.67 -32.04
CA ALA A 134 40.43 1.75 -32.92
C ALA A 134 41.95 1.92 -32.80
#